data_AF-A0A0W1L6V9-F1
#
_entry.id   AF-A0A0W1L6V9-F1
#
_cell.length_a   1.000
_cell.length_b   1.000
_cell.length_c   1.000
_cell.angle_alpha   90.00
_cell.angle_beta   90.00
_cell.angle_gamma   90.00
#
_symmetry.space_group_name_H-M   'P 1'
#
loop_
_entity.id
_entity.type
_entity.pdbx_description
1 polymer ?
#
loop_
_entity_poly.entity_id
_entity_poly.type
_entity_poly.pdbx_seq_one_letter_code
_entity_poly.pdbx_strand_id
1 'polypeptide(L)'
;MSNPFDIKNQRDFDENTEKLVAAIDKINNTPSLPATIAELSRLTGLHRNAISNRGWPNQKLKLIKEKRKTQKKSETNPTVNKNPIKILEEKLDNAKNELVYWFNKNLDNEKQIKQLEINLERMSLARNDYETMLKNERIKSMELTKQLEQLKNLIS
;
A
#
# COMPACT_ATOMS: atom_id res chain seq x y z
N MET A 1 27.43 -29.54 -22.44
CA MET A 1 28.77 -29.23 -21.89
C MET A 1 28.82 -27.73 -21.66
N SER A 2 29.00 -27.28 -20.41
CA SER A 2 29.21 -25.85 -20.10
C SER A 2 30.70 -25.53 -20.30
N ASN A 3 30.98 -24.47 -21.04
CA ASN A 3 32.34 -24.06 -21.37
C ASN A 3 32.97 -23.43 -20.10
N PRO A 4 34.22 -23.77 -19.71
CA PRO A 4 34.86 -23.17 -18.53
C PRO A 4 34.94 -21.62 -18.56
N PHE A 5 34.83 -21.03 -19.75
CA PHE A 5 34.76 -19.58 -19.94
C PHE A 5 33.39 -18.98 -19.61
N ASP A 6 32.31 -19.78 -19.58
CA ASP A 6 30.95 -19.29 -19.32
C ASP A 6 30.84 -18.73 -17.89
N ILE A 7 31.43 -19.42 -16.92
CA ILE A 7 31.40 -19.02 -15.50
C ILE A 7 32.16 -17.71 -15.29
N LYS A 8 33.34 -17.58 -15.90
CA LYS A 8 34.15 -16.36 -15.79
C LYS A 8 33.48 -15.18 -16.49
N ASN A 9 32.94 -15.40 -17.69
CA ASN A 9 32.22 -14.38 -18.44
C ASN A 9 30.97 -13.89 -17.70
N GLN A 10 30.25 -14.81 -17.04
CA GLN A 10 29.09 -14.46 -16.23
C GLN A 10 29.50 -13.58 -15.04
N ARG A 11 30.55 -13.97 -14.31
CA ARG A 11 31.05 -13.17 -13.18
C ARG A 11 31.52 -11.78 -13.61
N ASP A 12 32.30 -11.71 -14.69
CA ASP A 12 32.77 -10.42 -15.24
C ASP A 12 31.58 -9.57 -15.74
N PHE A 13 30.51 -10.19 -16.24
CA PHE A 13 29.30 -9.50 -16.64
C PHE A 13 28.56 -8.90 -15.44
N ASP A 14 28.44 -9.66 -14.36
CA ASP A 14 27.75 -9.27 -13.13
C ASP A 14 28.50 -8.16 -12.38
N GLU A 15 29.81 -8.30 -12.20
CA GLU A 15 30.66 -7.24 -11.61
C GLU A 15 30.57 -5.92 -12.38
N ASN A 16 30.52 -6.01 -13.72
CA ASN A 16 30.35 -4.84 -14.58
C ASN A 16 28.95 -4.23 -14.47
N THR A 17 27.93 -5.05 -14.24
CA THR A 17 26.57 -4.58 -14.00
C THR A 17 26.49 -3.80 -12.70
N GLU A 18 27.07 -4.31 -11.62
CA GLU A 18 27.10 -3.65 -10.32
C GLU A 18 27.80 -2.29 -10.37
N LYS A 19 28.96 -2.22 -11.04
CA LYS A 19 29.68 -0.96 -11.25
C LYS A 19 28.84 0.07 -12.00
N LEU A 20 28.09 -0.36 -13.01
CA LEU A 20 27.19 0.51 -13.77
C LEU A 20 26.02 1.02 -12.94
N VAL A 21 25.42 0.16 -12.12
CA VAL A 21 24.32 0.56 -11.22
C VAL A 21 24.83 1.61 -10.22
N ALA A 22 25.95 1.34 -9.55
CA ALA A 22 26.54 2.28 -8.59
C ALA A 22 26.90 3.63 -9.23
N ALA A 23 27.43 3.62 -10.46
CA ALA A 23 27.75 4.85 -11.18
C ALA A 23 26.50 5.64 -11.59
N ILE A 24 25.43 4.96 -12.01
CA ILE A 24 24.15 5.60 -12.33
C ILE A 24 23.53 6.24 -11.09
N ASP A 25 23.57 5.56 -9.95
CA ASP A 25 23.07 6.10 -8.69
C ASP A 25 23.88 7.33 -8.23
N LYS A 26 25.21 7.28 -8.39
CA LYS A 26 26.07 8.43 -8.11
C LYS A 26 25.72 9.64 -8.99
N ILE A 27 25.49 9.42 -10.29
CA ILE A 27 25.02 10.48 -11.20
C ILE A 27 23.65 10.97 -10.75
N ASN A 28 22.70 10.10 -10.42
CA ASN A 28 21.37 10.50 -9.98
C ASN A 28 21.40 11.42 -8.75
N ASN A 29 22.26 11.09 -7.77
CA ASN A 29 22.38 11.83 -6.51
C ASN A 29 23.25 13.09 -6.60
N THR A 30 24.06 13.24 -7.65
CA THR A 30 24.98 14.38 -7.81
C THR A 30 24.57 15.23 -9.03
N PRO A 31 23.85 16.34 -8.86
CA PRO A 31 23.34 17.16 -9.96
C PRO A 31 24.42 17.77 -10.86
N SER A 32 25.64 17.97 -10.32
CA SER A 32 26.78 18.50 -11.07
C SER A 32 27.35 17.53 -12.10
N LEU A 33 27.15 16.22 -11.92
CA LEU A 33 27.62 15.22 -12.87
C LEU A 33 26.67 15.11 -14.06
N PRO A 34 27.14 15.21 -15.31
CA PRO A 34 26.29 15.08 -16.48
C PRO A 34 25.79 13.63 -16.63
N ALA A 35 24.50 13.46 -16.87
CA ALA A 35 23.90 12.14 -17.12
C ALA A 35 24.21 11.64 -18.54
N THR A 36 25.47 11.36 -18.86
CA THR A 36 25.93 10.92 -20.19
C THR A 36 26.68 9.59 -20.15
N ILE A 37 26.72 8.89 -21.29
CA ILE A 37 27.48 7.63 -21.44
C ILE A 37 28.97 7.87 -21.22
N ALA A 38 29.48 9.02 -21.66
CA ALA A 38 30.88 9.40 -21.46
C ALA A 38 31.23 9.47 -19.96
N GLU A 39 30.34 10.03 -19.15
CA GLU A 39 30.54 10.11 -17.71
C GLU A 39 30.41 8.75 -17.02
N LEU A 40 29.48 7.90 -17.46
CA LEU A 40 29.41 6.51 -17.01
C LEU A 40 30.68 5.72 -17.34
N SER A 41 31.20 5.90 -18.55
CA SER A 41 32.46 5.27 -18.98
C SER A 41 33.63 5.72 -18.10
N ARG A 42 33.71 7.02 -17.79
CA ARG A 42 34.72 7.58 -16.88
C ARG A 42 34.59 7.04 -15.45
N LEU A 43 33.37 6.91 -14.92
CA LEU A 43 33.12 6.45 -13.55
C LEU A 43 33.33 4.95 -13.35
N THR A 44 33.04 4.15 -14.37
CA THR A 44 33.11 2.68 -14.29
C THR A 44 34.37 2.08 -14.89
N GLY A 45 35.09 2.84 -15.72
CA GLY A 45 36.22 2.35 -16.51
C GLY A 45 35.82 1.48 -17.71
N LEU A 46 34.52 1.28 -17.95
CA LEU A 46 34.03 0.49 -19.08
C LEU A 46 34.03 1.31 -20.36
N HIS A 47 34.33 0.65 -21.49
CA HIS A 47 34.26 1.30 -22.80
C HIS A 47 32.81 1.64 -23.18
N ARG A 48 32.61 2.80 -23.80
CA ARG A 48 31.29 3.30 -24.24
C ARG A 48 30.44 2.27 -25.00
N ASN A 49 31.04 1.45 -25.86
CA ASN A 49 30.32 0.44 -26.64
C ASN A 49 29.81 -0.70 -25.74
N ALA A 50 30.58 -1.08 -24.72
CA ALA A 50 30.17 -2.12 -23.77
C ALA A 50 28.96 -1.68 -22.93
N ILE A 51 28.86 -0.39 -22.64
CA ILE A 51 27.72 0.23 -21.93
C ILE A 51 26.51 0.32 -22.87
N SER A 52 26.72 0.83 -24.09
CA SER A 52 25.65 1.00 -25.09
C SER A 52 25.01 -0.31 -25.50
N ASN A 53 25.80 -1.39 -25.66
CA ASN A 53 25.29 -2.71 -26.04
C ASN A 53 24.31 -3.30 -25.01
N ARG A 54 24.35 -2.84 -23.75
CA ARG A 54 23.43 -3.30 -22.69
C ARG A 54 22.07 -2.60 -22.72
N GLY A 55 21.93 -1.47 -23.41
CA GLY A 55 20.68 -0.74 -23.63
C GLY A 55 20.08 -0.02 -22.41
N TRP A 56 19.94 -0.71 -21.27
CA TRP A 56 19.34 -0.19 -20.04
C TRP A 56 20.06 1.04 -19.44
N PRO A 57 21.40 1.21 -19.54
CA PRO A 57 22.05 2.40 -18.99
C PRO A 57 21.58 3.69 -19.68
N ASN A 58 21.32 3.63 -20.98
CA ASN A 58 20.83 4.78 -21.76
C ASN A 58 19.43 5.20 -21.33
N GLN A 59 18.55 4.23 -21.06
CA GLN A 59 17.21 4.49 -20.56
C GLN A 59 17.25 5.15 -19.18
N LYS A 60 18.07 4.65 -18.26
CA LYS A 60 18.23 5.22 -16.92
C LYS A 60 18.79 6.64 -16.96
N LEU A 61 19.81 6.90 -17.79
CA LEU A 61 20.34 8.26 -17.97
C LEU A 61 19.29 9.22 -18.54
N LYS A 62 18.44 8.77 -19.47
CA LYS A 62 17.35 9.59 -20.02
C LYS A 62 16.34 9.98 -18.93
N LEU A 63 15.94 9.03 -18.08
CA LEU A 63 15.05 9.28 -16.94
C LEU A 63 15.65 10.31 -15.97
N ILE A 64 16.96 10.21 -15.68
CA ILE A 64 17.66 11.17 -14.82
C ILE A 64 17.64 12.57 -15.46
N LYS A 65 17.88 12.69 -16.77
CA LYS A 65 17.81 13.98 -17.48
C LYS A 65 16.41 14.58 -17.43
N GLU A 66 15.38 13.76 -17.64
CA GLU A 66 13.98 14.20 -17.60
C GLU A 66 13.60 14.67 -16.20
N LYS A 67 13.96 13.93 -15.16
CA LYS A 67 13.77 14.31 -13.75
C LYS A 67 14.45 15.64 -13.41
N ARG A 68 15.69 15.84 -13.87
CA ARG A 68 16.41 17.11 -13.65
C ARG A 68 15.77 18.27 -14.45
N LYS A 69 15.23 17.99 -15.64
CA LYS A 69 14.54 19.01 -16.46
C LYS A 69 13.22 19.44 -15.82
N THR A 70 12.45 18.53 -15.24
CA THR A 70 11.21 18.87 -14.52
C THR A 70 11.51 19.65 -13.25
N GLN A 71 12.53 19.27 -12.48
CA GLN A 71 12.99 20.02 -11.31
C GLN A 71 13.46 21.45 -11.66
N LYS A 72 14.28 21.59 -12.71
CA LYS A 72 14.67 22.94 -13.18
C LYS A 72 13.47 23.76 -13.63
N LYS A 73 12.50 23.17 -14.32
CA LYS A 73 11.26 23.88 -14.70
C LYS A 73 10.44 24.33 -13.49
N SER A 74 10.39 23.55 -12.40
CA SER A 74 9.75 24.00 -11.16
C SER A 74 10.51 25.12 -10.45
N GLU A 75 11.85 25.18 -10.61
CA GLU A 75 12.70 26.24 -10.04
C GLU A 75 12.72 27.52 -10.89
N THR A 76 12.68 27.40 -12.23
CA THR A 76 12.70 28.54 -13.18
C THR A 76 11.31 29.06 -13.54
N ASN A 77 10.23 28.40 -13.10
CA ASN A 77 9.00 29.13 -12.89
C ASN A 77 9.29 29.98 -11.66
N PRO A 78 9.56 31.31 -11.77
CA PRO A 78 9.40 32.14 -10.61
C PRO A 78 8.01 31.79 -10.10
N THR A 79 7.91 31.47 -8.81
CA THR A 79 6.64 31.41 -8.12
C THR A 79 5.77 32.48 -8.76
N VAL A 80 4.78 32.06 -9.57
CA VAL A 80 3.72 32.96 -10.00
C VAL A 80 3.38 33.66 -8.72
N ASN A 81 3.50 34.98 -8.71
CA ASN A 81 3.25 35.85 -7.58
C ASN A 81 1.76 35.70 -7.25
N LYS A 82 1.39 34.51 -6.75
CA LYS A 82 0.10 34.16 -6.24
C LYS A 82 0.12 34.88 -4.93
N ASN A 83 -0.52 36.04 -4.92
CA ASN A 83 -0.70 36.86 -3.73
C ASN A 83 -0.83 35.92 -2.53
N PRO A 84 0.02 36.02 -1.50
CA PRO A 84 0.01 35.08 -0.38
C PRO A 84 -1.39 34.97 0.25
N ILE A 85 -2.16 36.06 0.17
CA ILE A 85 -3.59 36.15 0.49
C ILE A 85 -4.41 35.11 -0.28
N LYS A 86 -4.25 35.00 -1.60
CA LYS A 86 -5.02 34.04 -2.43
C LYS A 86 -4.71 32.58 -2.09
N ILE A 87 -3.46 32.26 -1.76
CA ILE A 87 -3.09 30.91 -1.29
C ILE A 87 -3.70 30.63 0.08
N LEU A 88 -3.71 31.63 0.97
CA LEU A 88 -4.35 31.50 2.29
C LEU A 88 -5.87 31.38 2.17
N GLU A 89 -6.49 32.09 1.25
CA GLU A 89 -7.92 31.96 0.91
C GLU A 89 -8.23 30.56 0.37
N GLU A 90 -7.44 30.05 -0.58
CA GLU A 90 -7.59 28.68 -1.11
C GLU A 90 -7.44 27.63 0.00
N LYS A 91 -6.47 27.80 0.91
CA LYS A 91 -6.29 26.90 2.06
C LYS A 91 -7.44 26.98 3.06
N LEU A 92 -7.95 28.19 3.32
CA LEU A 92 -9.08 28.40 4.21
C LEU A 92 -10.36 27.77 3.64
N ASP A 93 -10.58 27.92 2.33
CA ASP A 93 -11.72 27.32 1.65
C ASP A 93 -11.65 25.78 1.67
N ASN A 94 -10.46 25.23 1.41
CA ASN A 94 -10.23 23.79 1.54
C ASN A 94 -10.46 23.29 2.97
N ALA A 95 -9.95 24.01 3.99
CA ALA A 95 -10.17 23.65 5.38
C ALA A 95 -11.66 23.70 5.79
N LYS A 96 -12.42 24.67 5.26
CA LYS A 96 -13.89 24.73 5.47
C LYS A 96 -14.59 23.53 4.83
N ASN A 97 -14.22 23.17 3.60
CA ASN A 97 -14.78 22.02 2.91
C ASN A 97 -14.47 20.71 3.64
N GLU A 98 -13.24 20.55 4.12
CA GLU A 98 -12.84 19.41 4.94
C GLU A 98 -13.65 19.36 6.24
N LEU A 99 -13.84 20.50 6.93
CA LEU A 99 -14.62 20.55 8.16
C LEU A 99 -16.08 20.13 7.92
N VAL A 100 -16.72 20.63 6.86
CA VAL A 100 -18.09 20.25 6.48
C VAL A 100 -18.16 18.75 6.15
N TYR A 101 -17.19 18.24 5.40
CA TYR A 101 -17.12 16.82 5.07
C TYR A 101 -17.00 15.95 6.33
N TRP A 102 -16.06 16.27 7.21
CA TRP A 102 -15.84 15.50 8.44
C TRP A 102 -17.00 15.62 9.41
N PHE A 103 -17.65 16.78 9.47
CA PHE A 103 -18.87 16.98 10.26
C PHE A 103 -20.01 16.08 9.76
N ASN A 104 -20.28 16.08 8.46
CA ASN A 104 -21.31 15.22 7.86
C ASN A 104 -20.98 13.74 8.06
N LYS A 105 -19.72 13.37 7.86
CA LYS A 105 -19.25 11.99 8.07
C LYS A 105 -19.39 11.56 9.53
N ASN A 106 -19.13 12.46 10.48
CA ASN A 106 -19.35 12.17 11.89
C ASN A 106 -20.84 11.94 12.21
N LEU A 107 -21.73 12.78 11.68
CA LEU A 107 -23.17 12.60 11.84
C LEU A 107 -23.67 11.27 11.26
N ASP A 108 -23.15 10.87 10.10
CA ASP A 108 -23.49 9.59 9.50
C ASP A 108 -22.93 8.41 10.30
N ASN A 109 -21.70 8.52 10.80
CA ASN A 109 -21.12 7.52 11.70
C ASN A 109 -21.94 7.39 12.99
N GLU A 110 -22.38 8.48 13.60
CA GLU A 110 -23.24 8.46 14.79
C GLU A 110 -24.57 7.73 14.53
N LYS A 111 -25.20 7.95 13.37
CA LYS A 111 -26.40 7.22 12.97
C LYS A 111 -26.12 5.72 12.81
N GLN A 112 -25.00 5.37 12.17
CA GLN A 112 -24.61 3.97 12.01
C GLN A 112 -24.34 3.28 13.34
N ILE A 113 -23.66 3.96 14.27
CA ILE A 113 -23.40 3.43 15.62
C ILE A 113 -24.73 3.16 16.34
N LYS A 114 -25.66 4.13 16.35
CA LYS A 114 -26.99 3.93 16.96
C LYS A 114 -27.74 2.75 16.34
N GLN A 115 -27.66 2.59 15.02
CA GLN A 115 -28.29 1.44 14.34
C GLN A 115 -27.64 0.11 14.74
N LEU A 116 -26.32 0.08 14.88
CA LEU A 116 -25.58 -1.10 15.34
C LEU A 116 -25.91 -1.45 16.79
N GLU A 117 -26.05 -0.45 17.67
CA GLU A 117 -26.46 -0.63 19.06
C GLU A 117 -27.85 -1.28 19.14
N ILE A 118 -28.84 -0.75 18.41
CA ILE A 118 -30.19 -1.31 18.35
C ILE A 118 -30.16 -2.75 17.80
N ASN A 119 -29.38 -3.01 16.75
CA ASN A 119 -29.26 -4.35 16.19
C ASN A 119 -28.63 -5.32 17.19
N LEU A 120 -27.61 -4.89 17.93
CA LEU A 120 -26.95 -5.70 18.94
C LEU A 120 -27.90 -6.02 20.09
N GLU A 121 -28.67 -5.03 20.57
CA GLU A 121 -29.69 -5.24 21.59
C GLU A 121 -30.73 -6.28 21.14
N ARG A 122 -31.27 -6.14 19.93
CA ARG A 122 -32.21 -7.10 19.35
C ARG A 122 -31.62 -8.50 19.22
N MET A 123 -30.38 -8.63 18.77
CA MET A 123 -29.68 -9.90 18.68
C MET A 123 -29.47 -10.55 20.05
N SER A 124 -29.14 -9.73 21.07
CA SER A 124 -28.97 -10.19 22.44
C SER A 124 -30.28 -10.71 23.02
N LEU A 125 -31.39 -9.98 22.83
CA LEU A 125 -32.72 -10.41 23.24
C LEU A 125 -33.12 -11.71 22.56
N ALA A 126 -33.00 -11.79 21.23
CA ALA A 126 -33.31 -13.01 20.49
C ALA A 126 -32.48 -14.21 20.96
N ARG A 127 -31.17 -14.00 21.23
CA ARG A 127 -30.31 -15.05 21.79
C ARG A 127 -30.82 -15.54 23.14
N ASN A 128 -31.20 -14.63 24.03
CA ASN A 128 -31.71 -14.98 25.36
C ASN A 128 -33.04 -15.74 25.27
N ASP A 129 -33.92 -15.36 24.33
CA ASP A 129 -35.18 -16.07 24.08
C ASP A 129 -34.91 -17.50 23.61
N TYR A 130 -34.01 -17.69 22.64
CA TYR A 130 -33.63 -19.03 22.17
C TYR A 130 -32.97 -19.87 23.28
N GLU A 131 -32.14 -19.26 24.12
CA GLU A 131 -31.53 -19.96 25.25
C GLU A 131 -32.58 -20.44 26.26
N THR A 132 -33.60 -19.60 26.52
CA THR A 132 -34.71 -19.93 27.41
C THR A 132 -35.59 -21.03 26.80
N MET A 133 -35.93 -20.93 25.52
CA MET A 133 -36.66 -21.99 24.81
C MET A 133 -35.90 -23.32 24.85
N LEU A 134 -34.58 -23.29 24.59
CA LEU A 134 -33.74 -24.49 24.63
C LEU A 134 -33.70 -25.12 26.03
N LYS A 135 -33.60 -24.31 27.10
CA LYS A 135 -33.68 -24.80 28.48
C LYS A 135 -35.02 -25.48 28.75
N ASN A 136 -36.12 -24.87 28.33
CA ASN A 136 -37.46 -25.44 28.52
C ASN A 136 -37.63 -26.77 27.75
N GLU A 137 -37.17 -26.85 26.50
CA GLU A 137 -37.24 -28.07 25.71
C GLU A 137 -36.37 -29.19 26.30
N ARG A 138 -35.20 -28.86 26.88
CA ARG A 138 -34.38 -29.84 27.61
C ARG A 138 -35.10 -30.38 28.85
N ILE A 139 -35.74 -29.51 29.63
CA ILE A 139 -36.51 -29.94 30.82
C ILE A 139 -37.64 -30.88 30.41
N LYS A 140 -38.43 -30.51 29.39
CA LYS A 140 -39.51 -31.37 28.86
C LYS A 140 -38.98 -32.70 28.36
N SER A 141 -37.86 -32.69 27.62
CA SER A 141 -37.24 -33.92 27.11
C SER A 141 -36.77 -34.84 28.24
N MET A 142 -36.18 -34.29 29.31
CA MET A 142 -35.81 -35.05 30.49
C MET A 142 -37.03 -35.66 31.19
N GLU A 143 -38.11 -34.90 31.34
CA GLU A 143 -39.35 -35.38 31.95
C GLU A 143 -39.99 -36.51 31.14
N LEU A 144 -40.11 -36.31 29.82
CA LEU A 144 -40.62 -37.34 28.89
C LEU A 144 -39.75 -38.60 28.93
N THR A 145 -38.43 -38.46 28.97
CA THR A 145 -37.51 -39.59 29.06
C THR A 145 -37.71 -40.38 30.35
N LYS A 146 -37.90 -39.67 31.48
CA LYS A 146 -38.18 -40.29 32.78
C LYS A 146 -39.53 -41.03 32.78
N GLN A 147 -40.57 -40.43 32.18
CA GLN A 147 -41.88 -41.08 32.04
C GLN A 147 -41.78 -42.34 31.16
N LEU A 148 -41.05 -42.29 30.05
CA LEU A 148 -40.81 -43.45 29.20
C LEU A 148 -40.08 -44.57 29.95
N GLU A 149 -39.10 -44.23 30.78
CA GLU A 149 -38.36 -45.19 31.60
C GLU A 149 -39.26 -45.85 32.66
N GLN A 150 -40.12 -45.07 33.32
CA GLN A 150 -41.13 -45.60 34.23
C GLN A 150 -42.10 -46.56 33.53
N LEU A 151 -42.60 -46.19 32.34
CA LEU A 151 -43.49 -47.05 31.55
C LEU A 151 -42.79 -48.33 31.11
N LYS A 152 -41.53 -48.27 30.69
CA LYS A 152 -40.73 -49.46 30.37
C LYS A 152 -40.61 -50.40 31.56
N ASN A 153 -40.37 -49.86 32.75
CA ASN A 153 -40.27 -50.65 33.98
C ASN A 153 -41.61 -51.28 34.43
N LEU A 154 -42.75 -50.79 33.93
CA LEU A 154 -44.08 -51.35 34.23
C LEU A 154 -44.51 -52.44 33.23
N ILE A 155 -43.91 -52.46 32.04
CA ILE A 155 -44.21 -53.43 30.97
C ILE A 155 -43.20 -54.60 31.00
N SER A 156 -42.00 -54.38 31.57
CA SER A 156 -41.04 -55.43 31.90
C SER A 156 -41.37 -56.12 33.22
#